data_AF-A0A9X2DPF1-F1
#
_entry.id   AF-A0A9X2DPF1-F1
#
_cell.length_a   1.000
_cell.length_b   1.000
_cell.length_c   1.000
_cell.angle_alpha   90.00
_cell.angle_beta   90.00
_cell.angle_gamma   90.00
#
_symmetry.space_group_name_H-M   'P 1'
#
loop_
_entity.id
_entity.type
_entity.pdbx_description
1 polymer ?
#
loop_
_entity_poly.entity_id
_entity_poly.type
_entity_poly.pdbx_seq_one_letter_code
_entity_poly.pdbx_strand_id
1 'polypeptide(L)' 'MNKRNEEQLSFLKEQLEWSKRQTWLLEEIEMKLRAMKKIAEYALEADLSEEEANLLNREITECQQEVKALQKQLSPDYVH' A
#
# COMPACT_ATOMS: atom_id res chain seq x y z
N MET A 1 16.36 -37.36 -1.01
CA MET A 1 16.47 -36.22 -1.94
C MET A 1 17.85 -35.59 -1.77
N ASN A 2 18.38 -34.90 -2.78
CA ASN A 2 19.72 -34.31 -2.71
C ASN A 2 19.65 -33.03 -1.85
N LYS A 3 20.57 -32.82 -0.89
CA LYS A 3 20.57 -31.69 0.06
C LYS A 3 20.43 -30.32 -0.64
N ARG A 4 21.04 -30.18 -1.82
CA ARG A 4 20.95 -29.01 -2.70
C ARG A 4 19.52 -28.71 -3.17
N ASN A 5 18.70 -29.73 -3.38
CA ASN A 5 17.30 -29.57 -3.80
C ASN A 5 16.42 -29.10 -2.62
N GLU A 6 16.74 -29.50 -1.40
CA GLU A 6 16.03 -29.09 -0.18
C GLU A 6 16.31 -27.62 0.15
N GLU A 7 17.56 -27.19 0.03
CA GLU A 7 17.97 -25.77 0.18
C GLU A 7 17.33 -24.88 -0.89
N GLN A 8 17.33 -25.31 -2.15
CA GLN A 8 16.64 -24.60 -3.24
C GLN A 8 15.13 -24.49 -3.01
N LEU A 9 14.49 -25.56 -2.54
CA LEU A 9 13.06 -25.54 -2.25
C LEU A 9 12.73 -24.59 -1.08
N SER A 10 13.56 -24.55 -0.03
CA SER A 10 13.39 -23.62 1.08
C SER A 10 13.49 -22.18 0.61
N PHE A 11 14.52 -21.86 -0.17
CA PHE A 11 14.71 -20.53 -0.74
C PHE A 11 13.53 -20.09 -1.60
N LEU A 12 13.03 -20.97 -2.48
CA LEU A 12 11.88 -20.65 -3.34
C LEU A 12 10.59 -20.42 -2.53
N LYS A 13 10.39 -21.14 -1.42
CA LYS A 13 9.25 -20.91 -0.52
C LYS A 13 9.35 -19.55 0.17
N GLU A 14 10.53 -19.17 0.65
CA GLU A 14 10.76 -17.85 1.25
C GLU A 14 10.50 -16.72 0.25
N GLN A 15 10.99 -16.86 -0.98
CA GLN A 15 10.74 -15.91 -2.06
C GLN A 15 9.24 -15.79 -2.41
N LEU A 16 8.52 -16.92 -2.41
CA LEU A 16 7.09 -16.94 -2.66
C LEU A 16 6.31 -16.19 -1.57
N GLU A 17 6.61 -16.47 -0.30
CA GLU A 17 5.95 -15.79 0.82
C GLU A 17 6.29 -14.30 0.87
N TRP A 18 7.54 -13.94 0.57
CA TRP A 18 7.94 -12.55 0.41
C TRP A 18 7.13 -11.86 -0.71
N SER A 19 7.03 -12.48 -1.89
CA SER A 19 6.28 -11.90 -3.02
C SER A 19 4.79 -11.75 -2.69
N LYS A 20 4.17 -12.72 -2.02
CA LYS A 20 2.77 -12.62 -1.59
C LYS A 20 2.55 -11.43 -0.65
N ARG A 21 3.48 -11.23 0.30
CA ARG A 21 3.41 -10.09 1.22
C ARG A 21 3.55 -8.75 0.48
N GLN A 22 4.44 -8.67 -0.50
CA GLN A 22 4.58 -7.48 -1.34
C GLN A 22 3.31 -7.19 -2.14
N THR A 23 2.71 -8.22 -2.75
CA THR A 23 1.43 -8.09 -3.46
C THR A 23 0.33 -7.56 -2.56
N TRP A 24 0.17 -8.11 -1.36
CA TRP A 24 -0.83 -7.64 -0.40
C TRP A 24 -0.62 -6.16 -0.01
N LEU A 25 0.62 -5.75 0.26
CA LEU A 25 0.93 -4.35 0.57
C LEU A 25 0.60 -3.40 -0.60
N LEU A 26 0.86 -3.83 -1.84
CA LEU A 26 0.54 -3.05 -3.04
C LEU A 26 -0.97 -2.90 -3.24
N GLU A 27 -1.74 -3.98 -3.01
CA GLU A 27 -3.22 -3.94 -3.07
C GLU A 27 -3.79 -2.95 -2.04
N GLU A 28 -3.28 -2.95 -0.81
CA GLU A 28 -3.69 -2.00 0.21
C GLU A 28 -3.37 -0.55 -0.18
N ILE A 29 -2.17 -0.29 -0.71
CA ILE A 29 -1.81 1.04 -1.23
C ILE A 29 -2.76 1.47 -2.35
N GLU A 30 -3.05 0.57 -3.30
CA GLU A 30 -3.94 0.87 -4.40
C GLU A 30 -5.36 1.22 -3.90
N MET A 31 -5.88 0.49 -2.92
CA MET A 31 -7.17 0.79 -2.31
C MET A 31 -7.22 2.20 -1.72
N LYS A 32 -6.16 2.63 -1.00
CA LYS A 32 -6.08 3.98 -0.44
C LYS A 32 -5.95 5.06 -1.51
N LEU A 33 -5.16 4.82 -2.55
CA LEU A 33 -5.04 5.74 -3.68
C LEU A 33 -6.38 5.89 -4.43
N ARG A 34 -7.12 4.79 -4.61
CA ARG A 34 -8.47 4.82 -5.19
C ARG A 34 -9.46 5.58 -4.30
N ALA A 35 -9.35 5.48 -2.98
CA ALA A 35 -10.16 6.27 -2.05
C ALA A 35 -9.87 7.77 -2.18
N MET A 36 -8.60 8.17 -2.18
CA MET A 36 -8.19 9.56 -2.41
C MET A 36 -8.69 10.09 -3.75
N LYS A 37 -8.61 9.28 -4.81
CA LYS A 37 -9.13 9.64 -6.12
C LYS A 37 -10.63 9.94 -6.08
N LYS A 38 -11.44 9.08 -5.43
CA LYS A 38 -12.89 9.30 -5.28
C LYS A 38 -13.21 10.59 -4.53
N ILE A 39 -12.45 10.91 -3.48
CA ILE A 39 -12.61 12.16 -2.72
C ILE A 39 -12.32 13.36 -3.62
N ALA A 40 -11.24 13.31 -4.40
CA ALA A 40 -10.87 14.38 -5.32
C ALA A 40 -11.89 14.56 -6.46
N GLU A 41 -12.43 13.46 -7.00
CA GLU A 41 -13.50 13.49 -8.01
C GLU A 41 -14.77 14.11 -7.44
N TYR A 42 -15.18 13.72 -6.22
CA TYR A 42 -16.33 14.31 -5.54
C TYR A 42 -16.14 15.82 -5.29
N ALA A 43 -14.96 16.23 -4.81
CA ALA A 43 -14.67 17.62 -4.52
C ALA A 43 -14.63 18.53 -5.76
N LEU A 44 -14.41 17.96 -6.96
CA LEU A 44 -14.44 18.70 -8.22
C LEU A 44 -15.88 19.04 -8.66
N GLU A 45 -16.83 18.16 -8.36
CA GLU A 45 -18.22 18.25 -8.82
C GLU A 45 -19.16 18.88 -7.79
N ALA A 46 -18.79 18.87 -6.51
CA ALA A 46 -19.62 19.37 -5.42
C ALA A 46 -19.38 20.86 -5.13
N ASP A 47 -20.45 21.61 -4.84
CA ASP A 47 -20.36 22.93 -4.22
C ASP A 47 -20.14 22.73 -2.72
N LEU A 48 -18.87 22.62 -2.33
CA LEU A 48 -18.47 22.28 -0.96
C LEU A 48 -18.46 23.53 -0.07
N SER A 49 -19.07 23.40 1.10
CA SER A 49 -18.81 24.32 2.20
C SER A 49 -17.37 24.20 2.70
N GLU A 50 -16.89 25.21 3.41
CA GLU A 50 -15.56 25.19 4.03
C GLU A 50 -15.41 24.02 5.03
N GLU A 51 -16.47 23.68 5.75
CA GLU A 51 -16.47 22.56 6.69
C GLU A 51 -16.32 21.21 5.98
N GLU A 52 -17.05 21.00 4.88
CA GLU A 52 -16.95 19.78 4.07
C GLU A 52 -15.58 19.68 3.39
N ALA A 53 -15.06 20.78 2.83
CA ALA A 53 -13.72 20.81 2.24
C ALA A 53 -12.65 20.45 3.28
N ASN A 54 -12.78 20.95 4.51
CA ASN A 54 -11.86 20.62 5.60
C ASN A 54 -11.97 19.14 6.01
N LEU A 55 -13.16 18.55 6.01
CA LEU A 55 -13.35 17.13 6.29
C LEU A 55 -12.68 16.26 5.23
N LEU A 56 -12.94 16.52 3.94
CA LEU A 56 -12.36 15.76 2.83
C LEU A 56 -10.82 15.87 2.81
N ASN A 57 -10.26 17.04 3.14
CA ASN A 57 -8.82 17.22 3.26
C ASN A 57 -8.22 16.40 4.41
N ARG A 58 -8.93 16.22 5.52
CA ARG A 58 -8.48 15.33 6.60
C ARG A 58 -8.46 13.87 6.14
N GLU A 59 -9.51 13.40 5.48
CA GLU A 59 -9.59 12.04 4.95
C GLU A 59 -8.47 11.75 3.93
N ILE A 60 -8.17 12.71 3.03
CA ILE A 60 -7.03 12.62 2.11
C ILE A 60 -5.72 12.53 2.88
N THR A 61 -5.54 13.36 3.92
CA THR A 61 -4.31 13.38 4.72
C THR A 61 -4.10 12.06 5.46
N GLU A 62 -5.16 11.48 6.02
CA GLU A 62 -5.13 10.16 6.66
C GLU A 62 -4.73 9.07 5.65
N CYS A 63 -5.36 9.04 4.47
CA CYS A 63 -5.00 8.10 3.41
C CYS A 63 -3.52 8.24 2.99
N GLN A 64 -3.00 9.48 2.89
CA GLN A 64 -1.59 9.72 2.59
C GLN A 64 -0.65 9.19 3.66
N GLN A 65 -1.02 9.32 4.95
CA GLN A 65 -0.22 8.79 6.06
C GLN A 65 -0.18 7.26 6.02
N GLU A 66 -1.31 6.62 5.76
CA GLU A 66 -1.42 5.17 5.62
C GLU A 66 -0.60 4.65 4.43
N VAL A 67 -0.70 5.30 3.26
CA VAL A 67 0.12 4.97 2.08
C VAL A 67 1.61 5.08 2.41
N LYS A 68 2.05 6.15 3.09
CA LYS A 68 3.46 6.28 3.52
C LYS A 68 3.88 5.17 4.47
N ALA A 69 3.01 4.74 5.39
CA ALA A 69 3.29 3.64 6.30
C ALA A 69 3.42 2.30 5.55
N LEU A 70 2.56 2.03 4.57
CA LEU A 70 2.62 0.84 3.72
C LEU A 70 3.85 0.83 2.81
N GLN A 71 4.21 1.98 2.22
CA GLN A 71 5.43 2.14 1.42
C GLN A 71 6.70 1.85 2.22
N LYS A 72 6.75 2.26 3.49
CA LYS A 72 7.86 1.89 4.39
C LYS A 72 7.96 0.38 4.64
N GLN A 73 6.85 -0.36 4.53
CA GLN A 73 6.86 -1.82 4.66
C GLN A 73 7.27 -2.54 3.36
N LEU A 74 7.04 -1.91 2.20
CA LEU A 74 7.50 -2.41 0.89
C LEU A 74 9.02 -2.28 0.73
N SER A 75 9.59 -1.20 1.24
CA SER A 75 11.03 -0.94 1.23
C SER A 75 11.62 -1.20 2.62
N PRO A 76 11.84 -2.46 3.06
CA PRO A 76 12.84 -2.65 4.09
C PRO A 76 14.16 -2.16 3.50
N ASP A 77 14.89 -1.31 4.21
CA ASP A 77 16.27 -0.99 3.87
C ASP A 77 17.02 -2.32 3.68
N TYR A 78 17.19 -2.75 2.43
CA TYR A 78 18.01 -3.90 2.09
C TYR A 78 19.46 -3.47 2.29
N VAL A 79 19.97 -3.70 3.50
CA VAL A 79 21.41 -3.76 3.75
C VAL A 79 21.91 -5.02 3.04
N HIS A 80 22.47 -4.82 1.84
CA HIS A 80 23.34 -5.79 1.18
C HIS A 80 24.72 -5.81 1.86
#